data_AF-A0A941YN36-F1
#
_entry.id   AF-A0A941YN36-F1
#
_cell.length_a   1.000
_cell.length_b   1.000
_cell.length_c   1.000
_cell.angle_alpha   90.00
_cell.angle_beta   90.00
_cell.angle_gamma   90.00
#
_symmetry.space_group_name_H-M   'P 1'
#
loop_
_entity.id
_entity.type
_entity.pdbx_description
1 polymer ?
#
loop_
_entity_poly.entity_id
_entity_poly.type
_entity_poly.pdbx_seq_one_letter_code
_entity_poly.pdbx_strand_id
1 'polypeptide(L)'
;MTVLTPPFTLLLTWPQRWLLLGVLLALAAFVMFGRLGPLDEILKARQPTGILALEFAWSGERAARILTAWEGLEAVVRLQTWWDYLFLLCYPLALSLACAMLADAPGNPVPMIGAFVAWAVLAAIPLDAVENLAMLRMLDHGAGDALAKLATWCAGLKFTLLLAAVGYLLTAGTATLVQRLLPH
;
A
#
# COMPACT_ATOMS: atom_id res chain seq x y z
N MET A 1 -16.90 18.63 20.50
CA MET A 1 -15.87 17.73 19.92
C MET A 1 -15.93 17.92 18.41
N THR A 2 -14.87 18.39 17.78
CA THR A 2 -14.79 18.48 16.31
C THR A 2 -14.77 17.06 15.74
N VAL A 3 -15.80 16.71 14.99
CA VAL A 3 -15.88 15.41 14.28
C VAL A 3 -14.80 15.42 13.20
N LEU A 4 -13.87 14.46 13.25
CA LEU A 4 -12.83 14.33 12.25
C LEU A 4 -13.50 14.02 10.91
N THR A 5 -13.45 14.97 9.97
CA THR A 5 -14.04 14.79 8.65
C THR A 5 -13.14 13.87 7.81
N PRO A 6 -13.66 12.76 7.24
CA PRO A 6 -12.87 11.87 6.41
C PRO A 6 -12.35 12.60 5.14
N PRO A 7 -11.19 12.20 4.60
CA PRO A 7 -10.67 12.81 3.37
C PRO A 7 -11.64 12.64 2.20
N PHE A 8 -11.48 13.45 1.15
CA PHE A 8 -12.30 13.47 -0.09
C PHE A 8 -13.77 13.87 0.08
N THR A 9 -14.34 13.77 1.28
CA THR A 9 -15.78 13.96 1.50
C THR A 9 -16.26 15.38 1.19
N LEU A 10 -15.42 16.38 1.48
CA LEU A 10 -15.70 17.79 1.20
C LEU A 10 -15.49 18.18 -0.28
N LEU A 11 -14.74 17.39 -1.04
CA LEU A 11 -14.32 17.74 -2.40
C LEU A 11 -15.12 17.01 -3.47
N LEU A 12 -15.65 15.82 -3.16
CA LEU A 12 -16.28 14.93 -4.13
C LEU A 12 -17.71 14.57 -3.72
N THR A 13 -18.62 14.65 -4.68
CA THR A 13 -19.97 14.10 -4.57
C THR A 13 -19.95 12.57 -4.51
N TRP A 14 -21.02 11.96 -3.99
CA TRP A 14 -21.10 10.49 -3.85
C TRP A 14 -20.83 9.72 -5.16
N PRO A 15 -21.40 10.10 -6.33
CA PRO A 15 -21.08 9.42 -7.59
C PRO A 15 -19.61 9.60 -8.02
N GLN A 16 -19.03 10.77 -7.80
CA GLN A 16 -17.61 11.03 -8.11
C GLN A 16 -16.67 10.18 -7.26
N ARG A 17 -17.02 9.93 -5.99
CA ARG A 17 -16.24 9.03 -5.12
C ARG A 17 -16.23 7.60 -5.66
N TRP A 18 -17.37 7.07 -6.09
CA TRP A 18 -17.43 5.74 -6.71
C TRP A 18 -16.66 5.67 -8.03
N LEU A 19 -16.78 6.69 -8.89
CA LEU A 19 -16.00 6.76 -10.13
C LEU A 19 -14.50 6.79 -9.85
N LEU A 20 -14.04 7.65 -8.94
CA LEU A 20 -12.64 7.74 -8.55
C LEU A 20 -12.13 6.42 -7.95
N LEU A 21 -12.92 5.81 -7.05
CA LEU A 21 -12.57 4.51 -6.48
C LEU A 21 -12.43 3.45 -7.57
N GLY A 22 -13.37 3.37 -8.52
CA GLY A 22 -13.31 2.45 -9.65
C GLY A 22 -12.06 2.67 -10.52
N VAL A 23 -11.72 3.92 -10.81
CA VAL A 23 -10.51 4.27 -11.58
C VAL A 23 -9.24 3.87 -10.81
N LEU A 24 -9.15 4.21 -9.52
CA LEU A 24 -7.98 3.86 -8.70
C LEU A 24 -7.80 2.35 -8.58
N LEU A 25 -8.88 1.59 -8.38
CA LEU A 25 -8.85 0.13 -8.31
C LEU A 25 -8.48 -0.50 -9.66
N ALA A 26 -9.03 0.01 -10.77
CA ALA A 26 -8.70 -0.47 -12.10
C ALA A 26 -7.22 -0.22 -12.44
N LEU A 27 -6.70 0.96 -12.11
CA LEU A 27 -5.30 1.30 -12.31
C LEU A 27 -4.38 0.47 -11.40
N ALA A 28 -4.73 0.33 -10.12
CA ALA A 28 -4.00 -0.52 -9.17
C ALA A 28 -3.96 -1.98 -9.65
N ALA A 29 -5.08 -2.53 -10.12
CA ALA A 29 -5.16 -3.88 -10.66
C ALA A 29 -4.32 -4.02 -11.95
N PHE A 30 -4.40 -3.05 -12.86
CA PHE A 30 -3.57 -3.05 -14.07
C PHE A 30 -2.07 -3.05 -13.74
N VAL A 31 -1.64 -2.19 -12.83
CA VAL A 31 -0.21 -2.11 -12.43
C VAL A 31 0.21 -3.39 -11.71
N MET A 32 -0.59 -3.86 -10.74
CA MET A 32 -0.28 -5.07 -9.97
C MET A 32 -0.21 -6.31 -10.86
N PHE A 33 -1.27 -6.62 -11.60
CA PHE A 33 -1.36 -7.87 -12.36
C PHE A 33 -0.70 -7.79 -13.74
N GLY A 34 -0.66 -6.60 -14.35
CA GLY A 34 -0.07 -6.40 -15.67
C GLY A 34 1.44 -6.14 -15.64
N ARG A 35 1.99 -5.58 -14.55
CA ARG A 35 3.39 -5.16 -14.47
C ARG A 35 4.12 -5.75 -13.27
N LEU A 36 3.71 -5.44 -12.04
CA LEU A 36 4.45 -5.81 -10.83
C LEU A 36 4.52 -7.33 -10.64
N GLY A 37 3.38 -8.02 -10.69
CA GLY A 37 3.30 -9.48 -10.54
C GLY A 37 4.19 -10.24 -11.52
N PRO A 38 4.07 -10.02 -12.84
CA PRO A 38 4.95 -10.67 -13.82
C PRO A 38 6.45 -10.41 -13.60
N LEU A 39 6.83 -9.19 -13.21
CA LEU A 39 8.23 -8.87 -12.89
C LEU A 39 8.68 -9.57 -11.60
N ASP A 40 7.83 -9.60 -10.58
CA ASP A 40 8.10 -10.24 -9.30
C ASP A 40 8.23 -11.77 -9.44
N GLU A 41 7.49 -12.41 -10.34
CA GLU A 41 7.65 -13.84 -10.66
C GLU A 41 9.05 -14.16 -11.22
N ILE A 42 9.65 -13.24 -11.98
CA ILE A 42 11.04 -13.37 -12.45
C ILE A 42 12.01 -13.30 -11.26
N LEU A 43 11.77 -12.40 -10.30
CA LEU A 43 12.59 -12.26 -9.10
C LEU A 43 12.46 -13.47 -8.16
N LYS A 44 11.24 -14.02 -8.05
CA LYS A 44 10.92 -15.20 -7.24
C LYS A 44 11.67 -16.46 -7.66
N ALA A 45 12.04 -16.58 -8.93
CA ALA A 45 12.85 -17.68 -9.42
C ALA A 45 14.21 -17.80 -8.70
N ARG A 46 14.71 -16.71 -8.11
CA ARG A 46 15.99 -16.69 -7.39
C ARG A 46 15.86 -16.34 -5.91
N GLN A 47 14.77 -15.69 -5.52
CA GLN A 47 14.48 -15.33 -4.13
C GLN A 47 12.98 -15.50 -3.86
N PRO A 48 12.54 -16.58 -3.18
CA PRO A 48 11.12 -16.96 -3.10
C PRO A 48 10.11 -15.89 -2.66
N THR A 49 10.52 -14.91 -1.86
CA THR A 49 9.63 -13.81 -1.44
C THR A 49 9.64 -12.62 -2.40
N GLY A 50 10.29 -12.72 -3.56
CA GLY A 50 10.33 -11.68 -4.58
C GLY A 50 10.92 -10.38 -4.03
N ILE A 51 10.39 -9.25 -4.49
CA ILE A 51 10.86 -7.92 -4.07
C ILE A 51 10.77 -7.71 -2.56
N LEU A 52 9.76 -8.30 -1.90
CA LEU A 52 9.59 -8.22 -0.44
C LEU A 52 10.81 -8.73 0.33
N ALA A 53 11.63 -9.59 -0.28
CA ALA A 53 12.89 -10.00 0.32
C ALA A 53 13.79 -8.81 0.64
N LEU A 54 13.90 -7.87 -0.30
CA LEU A 54 14.75 -6.69 -0.19
C LEU A 54 14.12 -5.64 0.74
N GLU A 55 12.80 -5.46 0.66
CA GLU A 55 12.05 -4.57 1.57
C GLU A 55 12.29 -4.95 3.03
N PHE A 56 12.25 -6.26 3.34
CA PHE A 56 12.44 -6.81 4.68
C PHE A 56 13.84 -7.38 4.93
N ALA A 57 14.84 -6.89 4.20
CA ALA A 57 16.21 -7.34 4.36
C ALA A 57 16.79 -7.03 5.75
N TRP A 58 16.38 -5.90 6.37
CA TRP A 58 16.81 -5.40 7.69
C TRP A 58 18.31 -5.11 7.88
N SER A 59 19.21 -5.87 7.26
CA SER A 59 20.66 -5.68 7.36
C SER A 59 21.33 -5.57 5.99
N GLY A 60 22.45 -4.86 5.94
CA GLY A 60 23.24 -4.71 4.72
C GLY A 60 23.75 -6.05 4.18
N GLU A 61 24.15 -6.97 5.06
CA GLU A 61 24.59 -8.31 4.68
C GLU A 61 23.47 -9.13 4.01
N ARG A 62 22.25 -9.09 4.56
CA ARG A 62 21.12 -9.80 3.98
C ARG A 62 20.70 -9.16 2.65
N ALA A 63 20.67 -7.84 2.57
CA ALA A 63 20.41 -7.12 1.33
C ALA A 63 21.46 -7.46 0.25
N ALA A 64 22.75 -7.54 0.61
CA ALA A 64 23.81 -7.96 -0.31
C ALA A 64 23.55 -9.36 -0.86
N ARG A 65 23.24 -10.34 0.00
CA ARG A 65 22.90 -11.71 -0.43
C ARG A 65 21.72 -11.76 -1.40
N ILE A 66 20.69 -10.94 -1.15
CA ILE A 66 19.52 -10.86 -2.03
C ILE A 66 19.89 -10.25 -3.39
N LEU A 67 20.63 -9.15 -3.40
CA LEU A 67 21.08 -8.52 -4.64
C LEU A 67 22.02 -9.44 -5.43
N THR A 68 22.91 -10.17 -4.78
CA THR A 68 23.75 -11.20 -5.42
C THR A 68 22.91 -12.33 -6.00
N ALA A 69 21.84 -12.77 -5.31
CA ALA A 69 20.92 -13.75 -5.88
C ALA A 69 20.27 -13.23 -7.18
N TRP A 70 20.02 -11.93 -7.28
CA TRP A 70 19.48 -11.28 -8.47
C TRP A 70 20.51 -10.76 -9.48
N GLU A 71 21.76 -11.24 -9.43
CA GLU A 71 22.79 -10.83 -10.39
C GLU A 71 22.36 -11.12 -11.86
N GLY A 72 22.40 -10.10 -12.71
CA GLY A 72 21.87 -10.15 -14.08
C GLY A 72 20.36 -9.88 -14.20
N LEU A 73 19.66 -9.55 -13.11
CA LEU A 73 18.25 -9.15 -13.08
C LEU A 73 18.07 -7.69 -12.61
N GLU A 74 19.13 -6.88 -12.59
CA GLU A 74 19.12 -5.51 -12.07
C GLU A 74 18.10 -4.63 -12.81
N ALA A 75 17.97 -4.82 -14.12
CA ALA A 75 16.96 -4.12 -14.92
C ALA A 75 15.52 -4.50 -14.53
N VAL A 76 15.30 -5.76 -14.13
CA VAL A 76 13.97 -6.25 -13.68
C VAL A 76 13.64 -5.65 -12.31
N VAL A 77 14.57 -5.70 -11.36
CA VAL A 77 14.40 -5.08 -10.03
C VAL A 77 14.09 -3.59 -10.20
N ARG A 78 14.91 -2.87 -10.98
CA ARG A 78 14.71 -1.43 -11.23
C ARG A 78 13.36 -1.14 -11.87
N LEU A 79 13.00 -1.88 -12.92
CA LEU A 79 11.74 -1.66 -13.63
C LEU A 79 10.55 -1.94 -12.70
N GLN A 80 10.60 -2.99 -11.90
CA GLN A 80 9.56 -3.31 -10.93
C GLN A 80 9.42 -2.20 -9.89
N THR A 81 10.53 -1.72 -9.30
CA THR A 81 10.50 -0.60 -8.34
C THR A 81 9.96 0.69 -8.98
N TRP A 82 10.24 0.96 -10.27
CA TRP A 82 9.66 2.11 -10.97
C TRP A 82 8.15 2.00 -11.19
N TRP A 83 7.65 0.81 -11.53
CA TRP A 83 6.20 0.58 -11.61
C TRP A 83 5.52 0.74 -10.26
N ASP A 84 6.25 0.46 -9.18
CA ASP A 84 5.72 0.60 -7.83
C ASP A 84 5.48 2.06 -7.44
N TYR A 85 6.22 3.03 -8.02
CA TYR A 85 5.90 4.46 -7.87
C TYR A 85 4.53 4.86 -8.41
N LEU A 86 4.02 4.18 -9.43
CA LEU A 86 2.64 4.38 -9.88
C LEU A 86 1.66 3.66 -8.96
N PHE A 87 2.01 2.45 -8.51
CA PHE A 87 1.17 1.65 -7.63
C PHE A 87 0.95 2.32 -6.27
N LEU A 88 2.00 2.88 -5.67
CA LEU A 88 1.95 3.58 -4.37
C LEU A 88 1.11 4.86 -4.39
N LEU A 89 0.77 5.41 -5.56
CA LEU A 89 -0.22 6.47 -5.66
C LEU A 89 -1.64 5.90 -5.72
N CYS A 90 -1.83 4.72 -6.28
CA CYS A 90 -3.15 4.15 -6.50
C CYS A 90 -3.71 3.49 -5.24
N TYR A 91 -2.96 2.57 -4.63
CA TYR A 91 -3.52 1.72 -3.57
C TYR A 91 -3.82 2.50 -2.26
N PRO A 92 -2.98 3.42 -1.74
CA PRO A 92 -3.31 4.15 -0.51
C PRO A 92 -4.48 5.11 -0.72
N LEU A 93 -4.58 5.73 -1.91
CA LEU A 93 -5.71 6.59 -2.25
C LEU A 93 -7.01 5.78 -2.33
N ALA A 94 -6.98 4.60 -2.95
CA ALA A 94 -8.15 3.71 -3.02
C ALA A 94 -8.61 3.29 -1.62
N LEU A 95 -7.69 2.86 -0.76
CA LEU A 95 -8.00 2.46 0.62
C LEU A 95 -8.51 3.63 1.46
N SER A 96 -7.86 4.79 1.35
CA SER A 96 -8.27 6.01 2.05
C SER A 96 -9.69 6.41 1.65
N LEU A 97 -9.98 6.42 0.34
CA LEU A 97 -11.30 6.75 -0.19
C LEU A 97 -12.37 5.74 0.24
N ALA A 98 -12.07 4.44 0.18
CA ALA A 98 -12.98 3.40 0.64
C ALA A 98 -13.29 3.52 2.13
N CYS A 99 -12.27 3.75 2.97
CA CYS A 99 -12.44 3.98 4.41
C CYS A 99 -13.28 5.23 4.69
N ALA A 100 -13.04 6.31 3.94
CA ALA A 100 -13.80 7.55 4.05
C ALA A 100 -15.27 7.37 3.64
N MET A 101 -15.53 6.65 2.55
CA MET A 101 -16.90 6.34 2.10
C MET A 101 -17.63 5.46 3.11
N LEU A 102 -16.95 4.48 3.72
CA LEU A 102 -17.54 3.65 4.75
C LEU A 102 -17.81 4.45 6.04
N ALA A 103 -16.88 5.31 6.44
CA ALA A 103 -17.05 6.19 7.60
C ALA A 103 -18.25 7.15 7.46
N ASP A 104 -18.53 7.61 6.22
CA ASP A 104 -19.67 8.47 5.88
C ASP A 104 -20.98 7.68 5.64
N ALA A 105 -20.91 6.34 5.64
CA ALA A 105 -22.08 5.52 5.36
C ALA A 105 -23.05 5.46 6.56
N PRO A 106 -24.37 5.58 6.33
CA PRO A 106 -25.36 5.38 7.38
C PRO A 106 -25.28 3.98 7.97
N GLY A 107 -25.34 3.88 9.30
CA GLY A 107 -25.29 2.63 10.06
C GLY A 107 -23.87 2.15 10.38
N ASN A 108 -22.83 2.94 10.10
CA ASN A 108 -21.49 2.60 10.54
C ASN A 108 -21.38 2.70 12.08
N PRO A 109 -20.97 1.63 12.79
CA PRO A 109 -20.88 1.65 14.25
C PRO A 109 -19.66 2.44 14.78
N VAL A 110 -18.63 2.66 13.96
CA VAL A 110 -17.36 3.28 14.36
C VAL A 110 -16.82 4.27 13.29
N PRO A 111 -17.58 5.31 12.92
CA PRO A 111 -17.22 6.22 11.83
C PRO A 111 -15.95 7.04 12.14
N MET A 112 -15.70 7.39 13.41
CA MET A 112 -14.51 8.14 13.82
C MET A 112 -13.21 7.35 13.60
N ILE A 113 -13.24 6.03 13.84
CA ILE A 113 -12.08 5.15 13.56
C ILE A 113 -11.83 5.13 12.05
N GLY A 114 -12.89 5.03 11.24
CA GLY A 114 -12.77 5.08 9.78
C GLY A 114 -12.18 6.37 9.26
N ALA A 115 -12.63 7.52 9.78
CA ALA A 115 -12.08 8.82 9.42
C ALA A 115 -10.59 8.93 9.75
N PHE A 116 -10.18 8.46 10.93
CA PHE A 116 -8.78 8.43 11.35
C PHE A 116 -7.94 7.52 10.44
N VAL A 117 -8.41 6.29 10.21
CA VAL A 117 -7.71 5.29 9.38
C VAL A 117 -7.61 5.78 7.92
N ALA A 118 -8.65 6.44 7.40
CA ALA A 118 -8.63 7.02 6.06
C ALA A 118 -7.53 8.09 5.92
N TRP A 119 -7.32 8.94 6.92
CA TRP A 119 -6.19 9.88 6.92
C TRP A 119 -4.85 9.18 7.11
N ALA A 120 -4.76 8.23 8.05
CA ALA A 120 -3.53 7.56 8.41
C ALA A 120 -2.94 6.76 7.24
N VAL A 121 -3.76 6.05 6.47
CA VAL A 121 -3.28 5.21 5.34
C VAL A 121 -2.63 6.03 4.23
N LEU A 122 -2.92 7.33 4.10
CA LEU A 122 -2.25 8.21 3.14
C LEU A 122 -0.75 8.36 3.43
N ALA A 123 -0.31 8.16 4.68
CA ALA A 123 1.11 8.14 5.03
C ALA A 123 1.87 6.96 4.40
N ALA A 124 1.17 5.93 3.90
CA ALA A 124 1.82 4.85 3.14
C ALA A 124 2.51 5.38 1.87
N ILE A 125 1.98 6.44 1.23
CA ILE A 125 2.56 7.02 0.01
C ILE A 125 4.03 7.45 0.21
N PRO A 126 4.35 8.38 1.14
CA PRO A 126 5.74 8.77 1.36
C PRO A 126 6.60 7.65 1.97
N LEU A 127 6.04 6.75 2.79
CA LEU A 127 6.79 5.62 3.33
C LEU A 127 7.28 4.70 2.21
N ASP A 128 6.38 4.32 1.31
CA ASP A 128 6.68 3.44 0.17
C ASP A 128 7.65 4.11 -0.82
N ALA A 129 7.51 5.42 -1.05
CA ALA A 129 8.44 6.17 -1.89
C ALA A 129 9.88 6.21 -1.33
N VAL A 130 10.03 6.33 0.00
CA VAL A 130 11.34 6.32 0.68
C VAL A 130 11.96 4.93 0.65
N GLU A 131 11.16 3.89 0.88
CA GLU A 131 11.59 2.51 0.75
C GLU A 131 12.09 2.20 -0.66
N ASN A 132 11.30 2.52 -1.69
CA ASN A 132 11.66 2.33 -3.09
C ASN A 132 12.95 3.07 -3.46
N LEU A 133 13.13 4.29 -2.94
CA LEU A 133 14.37 5.02 -3.11
C LEU A 133 15.55 4.30 -2.45
N ALA A 134 15.39 3.79 -1.23
CA ALA A 134 16.44 3.05 -0.53
C ALA A 134 16.83 1.77 -1.29
N MET A 135 15.86 1.02 -1.82
CA MET A 135 16.10 -0.15 -2.65
C MET A 135 16.86 0.18 -3.93
N LEU A 136 16.44 1.22 -4.67
CA LEU A 136 17.15 1.67 -5.87
C LEU A 136 18.58 2.10 -5.55
N ARG A 137 18.80 2.79 -4.42
CA ARG A 137 20.15 3.18 -4.00
C ARG A 137 21.03 1.98 -3.68
N MET A 138 20.48 0.95 -3.03
CA MET A 138 21.21 -0.30 -2.78
C MET A 138 21.52 -1.06 -4.06
N LEU A 139 20.60 -1.03 -5.04
CA LEU A 139 20.83 -1.62 -6.36
C LEU A 139 21.96 -0.90 -7.11
N ASP A 140 22.00 0.43 -7.04
CA ASP A 140 22.97 1.25 -7.79
C ASP A 140 24.37 1.32 -7.16
N HIS A 141 24.45 1.36 -5.83
CA HIS A 141 25.68 1.67 -5.10
C HIS A 141 26.12 0.55 -4.15
N GLY A 142 25.40 -0.57 -4.14
CA GLY A 142 25.63 -1.69 -3.23
C GLY A 142 24.81 -1.59 -1.95
N ALA A 143 24.59 -2.75 -1.33
CA ALA A 143 23.83 -2.86 -0.10
C ALA A 143 24.51 -2.13 1.06
N GLY A 144 23.71 -1.39 1.84
CA GLY A 144 24.16 -0.69 3.04
C GLY A 144 23.20 -0.90 4.19
N ASP A 145 23.73 -1.05 5.42
CA ASP A 145 22.93 -1.37 6.60
C ASP A 145 21.88 -0.30 6.91
N ALA A 146 22.24 0.99 6.76
CA ALA A 146 21.31 2.09 6.97
C ALA A 146 20.15 2.08 5.96
N LEU A 147 20.43 1.79 4.68
CA LEU A 147 19.40 1.74 3.62
C LEU A 147 18.48 0.53 3.80
N ALA A 148 19.04 -0.64 4.15
CA ALA A 148 18.26 -1.84 4.41
C ALA A 148 17.31 -1.64 5.60
N LYS A 149 17.80 -1.05 6.70
CA LYS A 149 16.96 -0.71 7.87
C LYS A 149 15.88 0.32 7.52
N LEU A 150 16.24 1.35 6.76
CA LEU A 150 15.28 2.37 6.34
C LEU A 150 14.15 1.75 5.51
N ALA A 151 14.49 0.94 4.51
CA ALA A 151 13.51 0.21 3.71
C ALA A 151 12.60 -0.66 4.59
N THR A 152 13.17 -1.45 5.50
CA THR A 152 12.37 -2.33 6.37
C THR A 152 11.47 -1.57 7.35
N TRP A 153 11.91 -0.45 7.91
CA TRP A 153 11.06 0.38 8.77
C TRP A 153 9.91 1.00 7.98
N CYS A 154 10.19 1.56 6.80
CA CYS A 154 9.18 2.11 5.90
C CYS A 154 8.17 1.04 5.48
N ALA A 155 8.64 -0.15 5.06
CA ALA A 155 7.80 -1.29 4.73
C ALA A 155 6.94 -1.74 5.92
N GLY A 156 7.54 -1.93 7.10
CA GLY A 156 6.80 -2.34 8.30
C GLY A 156 5.68 -1.35 8.67
N LEU A 157 5.95 -0.05 8.61
CA LEU A 157 4.95 0.98 8.87
C LEU A 157 3.88 1.03 7.77
N LYS A 158 4.25 0.96 6.48
CA LYS A 158 3.29 0.98 5.36
C LYS A 158 2.34 -0.20 5.45
N PHE A 159 2.84 -1.41 5.67
CA PHE A 159 2.03 -2.62 5.81
C PHE A 159 1.13 -2.59 7.05
N THR A 160 1.57 -1.98 8.15
CA THR A 160 0.72 -1.79 9.34
C THR A 160 -0.48 -0.88 9.03
N LEU A 161 -0.26 0.24 8.33
CA LEU A 161 -1.33 1.16 7.92
C LEU A 161 -2.31 0.49 6.95
N LEU A 162 -1.79 -0.26 5.98
CA LEU A 162 -2.55 -1.07 5.03
C LEU A 162 -3.46 -2.07 5.74
N LEU A 163 -2.91 -2.85 6.68
CA LEU A 163 -3.66 -3.84 7.45
C LEU A 163 -4.74 -3.19 8.32
N ALA A 164 -4.48 -2.03 8.91
CA ALA A 164 -5.48 -1.28 9.67
C ALA A 164 -6.65 -0.82 8.77
N ALA A 165 -6.36 -0.31 7.56
CA ALA A 165 -7.38 0.08 6.59
C ALA A 165 -8.23 -1.10 6.13
N VAL A 166 -7.59 -2.20 5.74
CA VAL A 166 -8.31 -3.42 5.32
C VAL A 166 -9.13 -4.01 6.48
N GLY A 167 -8.55 -4.08 7.68
CA GLY A 167 -9.25 -4.57 8.87
C GLY A 167 -10.48 -3.73 9.21
N TYR A 168 -10.39 -2.41 9.11
CA TYR A 168 -11.53 -1.51 9.26
C TYR A 168 -12.62 -1.77 8.21
N LEU A 169 -12.25 -1.84 6.94
CA LEU A 169 -13.19 -2.07 5.83
C LEU A 169 -13.95 -3.39 6.00
N LEU A 170 -13.25 -4.47 6.37
CA LEU A 170 -13.86 -5.78 6.56
C LEU A 170 -14.79 -5.82 7.79
N THR A 171 -14.32 -5.34 8.94
CA THR A 171 -15.07 -5.42 10.21
C THR A 171 -16.25 -4.46 10.24
N ALA A 172 -16.02 -3.16 10.02
CA ALA A 172 -17.07 -2.16 10.06
C ALA A 172 -18.02 -2.29 8.85
N GLY A 173 -17.50 -2.70 7.69
CA GLY A 173 -18.31 -2.96 6.49
C GLY A 173 -19.29 -4.11 6.70
N THR A 174 -18.81 -5.23 7.27
CA THR A 174 -19.68 -6.37 7.62
C THR A 174 -20.73 -5.97 8.64
N ALA A 175 -20.34 -5.28 9.72
CA ALA A 175 -21.29 -4.81 10.74
C ALA A 175 -22.36 -3.88 10.16
N THR A 176 -21.96 -2.95 9.30
CA THR A 176 -22.88 -2.01 8.61
C THR A 176 -23.84 -2.76 7.69
N LEU A 177 -23.37 -3.78 6.96
CA LEU A 177 -24.20 -4.61 6.10
C LEU A 177 -25.21 -5.43 6.91
N VAL A 178 -24.78 -6.06 7.99
CA VAL A 178 -25.65 -6.85 8.88
C VAL A 178 -26.77 -5.98 9.46
N GLN A 179 -26.45 -4.79 9.96
CA GLN A 179 -27.46 -3.86 10.48
C GLN A 179 -28.50 -3.43 9.43
N ARG A 180 -28.10 -3.33 8.16
CA ARG A 180 -29.03 -3.01 7.06
C ARG A 180 -29.93 -4.18 6.67
N LEU A 181 -29.43 -5.41 6.76
CA LEU A 181 -30.17 -6.61 6.37
C LEU A 181 -31.06 -7.17 7.49
N LEU A 182 -30.69 -6.93 8.74
CA LEU A 182 -31.45 -7.33 9.93
C LEU A 182 -31.86 -6.09 10.74
N PRO A 183 -32.78 -5.24 10.20
CA PRO A 183 -33.33 -4.14 10.98
C PRO A 183 -34.14 -4.73 12.14
N HIS A 184 -33.72 -4.43 13.36
CA HIS A 184 -34.49 -4.71 14.58
C HIS A 184 -35.72 -3.80 14.67
#